data_AF-A0A2C9K2W7-F1
#
_entry.id   AF-A0A2C9K2W7-F1
#
_cell.length_a   1.000
_cell.length_b   1.000
_cell.length_c   1.000
_cell.angle_alpha   90.00
_cell.angle_beta   90.00
_cell.angle_gamma   90.00
#
_symmetry.space_group_name_H-M   'P 1'
#
loop_
_entity.id
_entity.type
_entity.pdbx_description
1 polymer ?
#
loop_
_entity_poly.entity_id
_entity_poly.type
_entity_poly.pdbx_seq_one_letter_code
_entity_poly.pdbx_strand_id
1 'polypeptide(L)'
;MRKGIRVVRGPDWNYDNHDGGEGGVGTVVEVPGDPGFTLPGKFVMVRWDVGEKHLYRIGEGDAYDLFIFNNATAGVSHILPCDGCSDNLVEGLRWKCTRCGDYNLCSTCYMSDKHDLTHEFLRFDSRRSEGFPIPSRSSSQDQRVKSRGIFTGAKVCRGANWMWDNQFGMFTLSTTCISEKERLILNHPIAHPCNCATDFYCQMRYL
;
A
#
# COMPACT_ATOMS: atom_id res chain seq x y z
N MET A 1 7.04 -9.56 -7.93
CA MET A 1 6.82 -8.15 -7.53
C MET A 1 7.33 -7.22 -8.65
N ARG A 2 6.87 -5.96 -8.75
CA ARG A 2 7.27 -4.99 -9.79
C ARG A 2 7.61 -3.63 -9.17
N LYS A 3 8.43 -2.85 -9.88
CA LYS A 3 8.75 -1.46 -9.51
C LYS A 3 7.49 -0.60 -9.43
N GLY A 4 7.48 0.34 -8.48
CA GLY A 4 6.36 1.25 -8.22
C GLY A 4 5.29 0.69 -7.30
N ILE A 5 5.29 -0.61 -6.97
CA ILE A 5 4.35 -1.20 -5.99
C ILE A 5 4.61 -0.60 -4.61
N ARG A 6 3.52 -0.29 -3.89
CA ARG A 6 3.53 0.12 -2.49
C ARG A 6 3.44 -1.12 -1.60
N VAL A 7 4.28 -1.20 -0.59
CA VAL A 7 4.44 -2.38 0.27
C VAL A 7 4.45 -2.01 1.75
N VAL A 8 4.20 -3.00 2.60
CA VAL A 8 4.38 -2.98 4.06
C VAL A 8 5.14 -4.24 4.48
N ARG A 9 5.65 -4.28 5.72
CA ARG A 9 6.30 -5.48 6.27
C ARG A 9 5.39 -6.72 6.17
N GLY A 10 6.00 -7.85 5.80
CA GLY A 10 5.37 -9.16 5.58
C GLY A 10 5.52 -10.13 6.75
N PRO A 11 5.14 -11.42 6.55
CA PRO A 11 5.09 -12.43 7.61
C PRO A 11 6.48 -12.87 8.07
N ASP A 12 7.46 -12.89 7.16
CA ASP A 12 8.83 -13.33 7.48
C ASP A 12 9.77 -12.16 7.86
N TRP A 13 9.20 -10.99 8.11
CA TRP A 13 9.93 -9.78 8.47
C TRP A 13 10.78 -9.97 9.72
N ASN A 14 12.08 -9.68 9.62
CA ASN A 14 13.01 -9.73 10.74
C ASN A 14 14.03 -8.58 10.69
N TYR A 15 13.55 -7.36 10.37
CA TYR A 15 14.38 -6.18 10.13
C TYR A 15 14.01 -5.01 11.04
N ASP A 16 13.63 -5.31 12.29
CA ASP A 16 13.23 -4.33 13.30
C ASP A 16 12.25 -3.27 12.74
N ASN A 17 12.67 -2.00 12.74
CA ASN A 17 11.89 -0.85 12.29
C ASN A 17 12.52 -0.15 11.08
N HIS A 18 13.13 -0.90 10.18
CA HIS A 18 13.64 -0.34 8.90
C HIS A 18 12.55 0.40 8.10
N ASP A 19 11.28 0.03 8.27
CA ASP A 19 10.10 0.65 7.66
C ASP A 19 9.51 1.83 8.47
N GLY A 20 10.13 2.22 9.59
CA GLY A 20 9.58 3.20 10.53
C GLY A 20 8.63 2.59 11.57
N GLY A 21 8.56 1.26 11.67
CA GLY A 21 7.67 0.51 12.56
C GLY A 21 6.45 -0.04 11.84
N GLU A 22 5.63 -0.81 12.55
CA GLU A 22 4.46 -1.48 11.97
C GLU A 22 3.52 -0.52 11.24
N GLY A 23 3.03 -0.94 10.06
CA GLY A 23 2.22 -0.12 9.18
C GLY A 23 3.00 0.89 8.32
N GLY A 24 4.33 0.97 8.47
CA GLY A 24 5.18 1.78 7.62
C GLY A 24 5.10 1.35 6.16
N VAL A 25 4.77 2.29 5.27
CA VAL A 25 4.63 2.03 3.83
C VAL A 25 5.90 2.39 3.09
N GLY A 26 6.26 1.57 2.11
CA GLY A 26 7.39 1.81 1.21
C GLY A 26 7.01 1.62 -0.25
N THR A 27 7.94 1.98 -1.14
CA THR A 27 7.85 1.78 -2.58
C THR A 27 8.94 0.85 -3.06
N VAL A 28 8.59 -0.15 -3.86
CA VAL A 28 9.56 -0.98 -4.60
C VAL A 28 10.23 -0.12 -5.67
N VAL A 29 11.55 0.07 -5.57
CA VAL A 29 12.30 1.01 -6.41
C VAL A 29 13.26 0.32 -7.37
N GLU A 30 13.76 -0.86 -7.04
CA GLU A 30 14.66 -1.65 -7.90
C GLU A 30 14.28 -3.13 -7.81
N VAL A 31 14.28 -3.81 -8.95
CA VAL A 31 13.88 -5.22 -9.08
C VAL A 31 14.91 -6.01 -9.90
N PRO A 32 14.90 -7.36 -9.83
CA PRO A 32 15.79 -8.17 -10.66
C PRO A 32 15.61 -7.88 -12.15
N GLY A 33 16.73 -7.62 -12.84
CA GLY A 33 16.77 -7.22 -14.24
C GLY A 33 16.91 -5.71 -14.48
N ASP A 34 16.76 -4.87 -13.45
CA ASP A 34 17.08 -3.44 -13.56
C ASP A 34 18.61 -3.24 -13.75
N PRO A 35 19.04 -2.25 -14.56
CA PRO A 35 20.46 -1.92 -14.69
C PRO A 35 21.10 -1.60 -13.34
N GLY A 36 22.18 -2.30 -13.00
CA GLY A 36 22.88 -2.15 -11.73
C GLY A 36 22.33 -2.99 -10.57
N PHE A 37 21.22 -3.70 -10.75
CA PHE A 37 20.70 -4.64 -9.76
C PHE A 37 21.30 -6.03 -10.00
N THR A 38 22.31 -6.40 -9.21
CA THR A 38 23.11 -7.62 -9.41
C THR A 38 22.65 -8.81 -8.56
N LEU A 39 21.65 -8.61 -7.71
CA LEU A 39 21.19 -9.62 -6.78
C LEU A 39 20.29 -10.67 -7.44
N PRO A 40 20.14 -11.87 -6.84
CA PRO A 40 19.28 -12.92 -7.36
C PRO A 40 17.84 -12.48 -7.57
N GLY A 41 17.12 -13.20 -8.44
CA GLY A 41 15.71 -12.97 -8.81
C GLY A 41 14.68 -12.99 -7.68
N LYS A 42 15.12 -13.17 -6.43
CA LYS A 42 14.32 -13.38 -5.22
C LYS A 42 14.43 -12.23 -4.21
N PHE A 43 14.98 -11.10 -4.63
CA PHE A 43 15.10 -9.90 -3.81
C PHE A 43 14.57 -8.67 -4.53
N VAL A 44 14.15 -7.67 -3.76
CA VAL A 44 13.80 -6.33 -4.27
C VAL A 44 14.32 -5.25 -3.34
N MET A 45 14.60 -4.07 -3.89
CA MET A 45 14.92 -2.88 -3.11
C MET A 45 13.64 -2.09 -2.84
N VAL A 46 13.42 -1.73 -1.57
CA VAL A 46 12.31 -0.87 -1.14
C VAL A 46 12.89 0.43 -0.59
N ARG A 47 12.33 1.56 -1.02
CA ARG A 47 12.49 2.84 -0.34
C ARG A 47 11.28 3.05 0.56
N TRP A 48 11.50 3.06 1.86
CA TRP A 48 10.46 3.37 2.83
C TRP A 48 10.13 4.85 2.80
N ASP A 49 8.89 5.17 3.13
CA ASP A 49 8.45 6.56 3.18
C ASP A 49 9.21 7.38 4.22
N VAL A 50 9.73 6.73 5.27
CA VAL A 50 10.63 7.33 6.26
C VAL A 50 12.00 7.74 5.69
N GLY A 51 12.33 7.30 4.47
CA GLY A 51 13.47 7.77 3.67
C GLY A 51 14.45 6.67 3.28
N GLU A 52 14.70 5.73 4.20
CA GLU A 52 15.71 4.69 4.05
C GLU A 52 15.40 3.70 2.92
N LYS A 53 16.47 3.13 2.35
CA LYS A 53 16.40 2.10 1.30
C LYS A 53 17.03 0.81 1.81
N HIS A 54 16.30 -0.28 1.68
CA HIS A 54 16.79 -1.60 2.07
C HIS A 54 16.32 -2.70 1.12
N LEU A 55 17.03 -3.82 1.16
CA LEU A 55 16.80 -5.00 0.35
C LEU A 55 15.98 -6.04 1.14
N TYR A 56 15.00 -6.65 0.48
CA TYR A 56 14.06 -7.59 1.10
C TYR A 56 13.82 -8.82 0.23
N ARG A 57 13.53 -9.96 0.87
CA ARG A 57 13.26 -11.25 0.23
C ARG A 57 11.83 -11.31 -0.30
N ILE A 58 11.68 -11.89 -1.48
CA ILE A 58 10.40 -12.18 -2.13
C ILE A 58 10.36 -13.64 -2.60
N GLY A 59 10.90 -14.55 -1.77
CA GLY A 59 11.00 -15.99 -2.05
C GLY A 59 12.41 -16.59 -1.88
N GLU A 60 13.36 -15.86 -1.31
CA GLU A 60 14.67 -16.42 -0.94
C GLU A 60 14.54 -17.22 0.36
N GLY A 61 15.00 -18.47 0.34
CA GLY A 61 14.80 -19.38 1.47
C GLY A 61 13.33 -19.60 1.83
N ASP A 62 12.42 -19.49 0.85
CA ASP A 62 10.95 -19.54 1.04
C ASP A 62 10.38 -18.43 1.95
N ALA A 63 11.13 -17.34 2.13
CA ALA A 63 10.71 -16.20 2.93
C ALA A 63 10.21 -15.03 2.07
N TYR A 64 9.13 -14.40 2.53
CA TYR A 64 8.48 -13.25 1.94
C TYR A 64 8.40 -12.14 2.98
N ASP A 65 9.29 -11.16 2.87
CA ASP A 65 9.41 -10.08 3.86
C ASP A 65 8.41 -8.94 3.64
N LEU A 66 7.64 -8.98 2.56
CA LEU A 66 6.82 -7.85 2.10
C LEU A 66 5.43 -8.30 1.70
N PHE A 67 4.45 -7.51 2.10
CA PHE A 67 3.08 -7.58 1.62
C PHE A 67 2.78 -6.48 0.60
N ILE A 68 1.87 -6.74 -0.34
CA ILE A 68 1.44 -5.72 -1.32
C ILE A 68 0.39 -4.83 -0.65
N PHE A 69 0.72 -3.57 -0.41
CA PHE A 69 -0.25 -2.58 0.09
C PHE A 69 -1.12 -2.02 -1.05
N ASN A 70 -0.48 -1.63 -2.15
CA ASN A 70 -1.17 -1.13 -3.34
C ASN A 70 -0.29 -1.28 -4.59
N ASN A 71 -0.83 -1.73 -5.71
CA ASN A 71 -0.13 -1.86 -6.99
C ASN A 71 -0.69 -0.94 -8.10
N ALA A 72 -1.62 -0.05 -7.80
CA ALA A 72 -2.14 0.97 -8.73
C ALA A 72 -1.03 1.87 -9.27
N THR A 73 -0.09 2.27 -8.41
CA THR A 73 1.10 3.07 -8.76
C THR A 73 2.07 2.36 -9.71
N ALA A 74 1.93 1.03 -9.87
CA ALA A 74 2.63 0.25 -10.89
C ALA A 74 1.81 0.06 -12.18
N GLY A 75 0.69 0.78 -12.33
CA GLY A 75 -0.17 0.78 -13.53
C GLY A 75 -1.18 -0.36 -13.58
N VAL A 76 -1.41 -1.09 -12.48
CA VAL A 76 -2.41 -2.16 -12.44
C VAL A 76 -3.82 -1.55 -12.34
N SER A 77 -4.76 -2.08 -13.12
CA SER A 77 -6.17 -1.69 -13.07
C SER A 77 -7.08 -2.79 -13.61
N HIS A 78 -8.37 -2.72 -13.31
CA HIS A 78 -9.43 -3.61 -13.80
C HIS A 78 -10.58 -2.78 -14.36
N ILE A 79 -10.95 -2.97 -15.65
CA ILE A 79 -12.10 -2.29 -16.28
C ILE A 79 -13.39 -2.92 -15.76
N LEU A 80 -13.84 -2.45 -14.61
CA LEU A 80 -15.11 -2.76 -13.96
C LEU A 80 -15.35 -1.75 -12.84
N PRO A 81 -16.61 -1.50 -12.49
CA PRO A 81 -16.93 -0.57 -11.42
C PRO A 81 -16.65 -1.14 -10.03
N CYS A 82 -16.27 -0.26 -9.10
CA CYS A 82 -16.30 -0.53 -7.67
C CYS A 82 -17.71 -0.28 -7.12
N ASP A 83 -18.37 -1.29 -6.57
CA ASP A 83 -19.71 -1.18 -5.98
C ASP A 83 -19.76 -0.32 -4.71
N GLY A 84 -18.60 -0.04 -4.09
CA GLY A 84 -18.50 0.77 -2.87
C GLY A 84 -18.40 2.27 -3.10
N CYS A 85 -17.75 2.71 -4.18
CA CYS A 85 -17.55 4.14 -4.51
C CYS A 85 -18.06 4.54 -5.89
N SER A 86 -18.55 3.59 -6.69
CA SER A 86 -19.07 3.78 -8.04
C SER A 86 -18.06 4.25 -9.08
N ASP A 87 -16.76 4.23 -8.77
CA ASP A 87 -15.71 4.47 -9.77
C ASP A 87 -15.73 3.34 -10.81
N ASN A 88 -15.76 3.70 -12.09
CA ASN A 88 -15.85 2.75 -13.21
C ASN A 88 -14.57 1.94 -13.49
N LEU A 89 -13.50 2.21 -12.73
CA LEU A 89 -12.20 1.59 -12.85
C LEU A 89 -11.69 1.26 -11.46
N VAL A 90 -11.48 -0.02 -11.18
CA VAL A 90 -10.74 -0.43 -9.97
C VAL A 90 -9.25 -0.30 -10.26
N GLU A 91 -8.62 0.72 -9.69
CA GLU A 91 -7.17 0.90 -9.72
C GLU A 91 -6.50 -0.01 -8.67
N GLY A 92 -5.44 -0.69 -9.09
CA GLY A 92 -4.69 -1.61 -8.26
C GLY A 92 -5.41 -2.94 -8.01
N LEU A 93 -5.45 -3.38 -6.75
CA LEU A 93 -6.02 -4.67 -6.36
C LEU A 93 -7.55 -4.63 -6.47
N ARG A 94 -8.11 -5.72 -7.02
CA ARG A 94 -9.56 -5.95 -7.06
C ARG A 94 -9.97 -6.95 -6.00
N TRP A 95 -11.03 -6.63 -5.26
CA TRP A 95 -11.62 -7.47 -4.22
C TRP A 95 -13.03 -7.89 -4.64
N LYS A 96 -13.21 -9.12 -5.12
CA LYS A 96 -14.52 -9.66 -5.51
C LYS A 96 -15.14 -10.45 -4.36
N CYS A 97 -16.37 -10.13 -3.96
CA CYS A 97 -17.10 -10.93 -2.97
C CYS A 97 -17.38 -12.33 -3.52
N THR A 98 -17.26 -13.37 -2.70
CA THR A 98 -17.55 -14.76 -3.11
C THR A 98 -19.02 -15.14 -2.94
N ARG A 99 -19.81 -14.35 -2.21
CA ARG A 99 -21.20 -14.67 -1.85
C ARG A 99 -22.22 -13.87 -2.64
N CYS A 100 -21.92 -12.60 -2.90
CA CYS A 100 -22.75 -11.75 -3.75
C CYS A 100 -22.37 -11.96 -5.23
N GLY A 101 -23.21 -11.49 -6.15
CA GLY A 101 -22.99 -11.61 -7.60
C GLY A 101 -21.73 -10.90 -8.10
N ASP A 102 -21.84 -10.02 -9.10
CA ASP A 102 -20.68 -9.25 -9.56
C ASP A 102 -20.36 -8.06 -8.64
N TYR A 103 -20.19 -8.32 -7.35
CA TYR A 103 -19.86 -7.32 -6.33
C TYR A 103 -18.33 -7.20 -6.16
N ASN A 104 -17.78 -6.04 -6.48
CA ASN A 104 -16.37 -5.74 -6.53
C ASN A 104 -16.06 -4.46 -5.74
N LEU A 105 -14.95 -4.49 -5.00
CA LEU A 105 -14.43 -3.32 -4.30
C LEU A 105 -13.01 -2.99 -4.78
N CYS A 106 -12.67 -1.71 -4.81
CA CYS A 106 -11.29 -1.24 -4.83
C CYS A 106 -10.67 -1.37 -3.43
N SER A 107 -9.33 -1.31 -3.34
CA SER A 107 -8.62 -1.40 -2.05
C SER A 107 -9.11 -0.38 -1.02
N THR A 108 -9.40 0.85 -1.44
CA THR A 108 -9.91 1.88 -0.53
C THR A 108 -11.23 1.47 0.11
N CYS A 109 -12.19 0.98 -0.69
CA CYS A 109 -13.48 0.54 -0.16
C CYS A 109 -13.35 -0.73 0.69
N TYR A 110 -12.53 -1.69 0.26
CA TYR A 110 -12.30 -2.92 1.00
C TYR A 110 -11.70 -2.66 2.39
N MET A 111 -10.65 -1.83 2.47
CA MET A 111 -9.96 -1.47 3.71
C MET A 111 -10.78 -0.53 4.63
N SER A 112 -11.75 0.19 4.05
CA SER A 112 -12.70 1.06 4.77
C SER A 112 -13.97 0.33 5.21
N ASP A 113 -13.93 -1.00 5.31
CA ASP A 113 -15.04 -1.83 5.78
C ASP A 113 -16.35 -1.65 5.00
N LYS A 114 -16.28 -1.25 3.72
CA LYS A 114 -17.47 -1.26 2.85
C LYS A 114 -17.88 -2.71 2.58
N HIS A 115 -19.19 -2.94 2.45
CA HIS A 115 -19.81 -4.26 2.31
C HIS A 115 -19.76 -5.12 3.58
N ASP A 116 -20.56 -6.19 3.62
CA ASP A 116 -20.63 -7.12 4.75
C ASP A 116 -19.22 -7.65 5.10
N LEU A 117 -18.86 -7.58 6.38
CA LEU A 117 -17.55 -8.00 6.89
C LEU A 117 -17.47 -9.51 7.10
N THR A 118 -18.60 -10.20 7.18
CA THR A 118 -18.69 -11.66 7.30
C THR A 118 -18.50 -12.37 5.95
N HIS A 119 -18.56 -11.63 4.85
CA HIS A 119 -18.34 -12.15 3.50
C HIS A 119 -16.85 -12.34 3.21
N GLU A 120 -16.54 -13.47 2.58
CA GLU A 120 -15.22 -13.77 2.05
C GLU A 120 -15.03 -13.10 0.69
N PHE A 121 -13.77 -12.90 0.31
CA PHE A 121 -13.38 -12.22 -0.91
C PHE A 121 -12.36 -13.04 -1.70
N LEU A 122 -12.30 -12.80 -3.01
CA LEU A 122 -11.18 -13.14 -3.86
C LEU A 122 -10.40 -11.86 -4.16
N ARG A 123 -9.09 -11.89 -3.93
CA ARG A 123 -8.17 -10.82 -4.32
C ARG A 123 -7.56 -11.12 -5.68
N PHE A 124 -7.58 -10.14 -6.57
CA PHE A 124 -6.93 -10.21 -7.86
C PHE A 124 -5.84 -9.14 -7.95
N ASP A 125 -4.60 -9.59 -8.11
CA ASP A 125 -3.43 -8.72 -8.18
C ASP A 125 -3.20 -8.21 -9.62
N SER A 126 -3.86 -8.83 -10.61
CA SER A 126 -3.90 -8.35 -12.00
C SER A 126 -5.14 -8.87 -12.72
N ARG A 127 -5.42 -8.37 -13.93
CA ARG A 127 -6.56 -8.86 -14.74
C ARG A 127 -6.48 -10.33 -15.13
N ARG A 128 -5.27 -10.89 -15.16
CA ARG A 128 -5.01 -12.27 -15.61
C ARG A 128 -4.72 -13.22 -14.46
N SER A 129 -4.62 -12.72 -13.23
CA SER A 129 -4.36 -13.60 -12.09
C SER A 129 -5.62 -14.39 -11.74
N GLU A 130 -5.42 -15.59 -11.22
CA GLU A 130 -6.47 -16.28 -10.48
C GLU A 130 -6.79 -15.52 -9.18
N GLY A 131 -8.00 -15.69 -8.69
CA GLY A 131 -8.42 -15.05 -7.44
C GLY A 131 -7.79 -15.75 -6.25
N PHE A 132 -7.10 -15.01 -5.40
CA PHE A 132 -6.58 -15.53 -4.14
C PHE A 132 -7.68 -15.45 -3.05
N PRO A 133 -8.05 -16.56 -2.38
CA PRO A 133 -9.05 -16.55 -1.33
C PRO A 133 -8.63 -15.71 -0.12
N ILE A 134 -9.50 -14.81 0.30
CA ILE A 134 -9.35 -13.95 1.47
C ILE A 134 -10.51 -14.26 2.42
N PRO A 135 -10.23 -14.63 3.68
CA PRO A 135 -11.27 -14.91 4.65
C PRO A 135 -12.05 -13.65 5.01
N SER A 136 -13.13 -13.84 5.77
CA SER A 136 -13.98 -12.73 6.19
C SER A 136 -13.21 -11.70 7.02
N ARG A 137 -13.45 -10.42 6.75
CA ARG A 137 -12.83 -9.30 7.46
C ARG A 137 -13.23 -9.26 8.94
N SER A 138 -14.39 -9.81 9.29
CA SER A 138 -14.84 -9.94 10.68
C SER A 138 -13.91 -10.82 11.53
N SER A 139 -13.21 -11.78 10.90
CA SER A 139 -12.28 -12.68 11.61
C SER A 139 -10.95 -12.02 11.99
N SER A 140 -10.66 -10.82 11.48
CA SER A 140 -9.36 -10.15 11.57
C SER A 140 -9.44 -8.70 12.03
N GLN A 141 -10.58 -8.27 12.60
CA GLN A 141 -10.75 -6.89 13.05
C GLN A 141 -9.73 -6.45 14.10
N ASP A 142 -9.38 -7.33 15.05
CA ASP A 142 -8.41 -7.04 16.11
C ASP A 142 -6.95 -7.00 15.64
N GLN A 143 -6.69 -7.37 14.37
CA GLN A 143 -5.35 -7.44 13.78
C GLN A 143 -5.14 -6.34 12.72
N ARG A 144 -5.94 -5.27 12.79
CA ARG A 144 -5.85 -4.13 11.88
C ARG A 144 -4.74 -3.21 12.30
N VAL A 145 -3.89 -2.86 11.34
CA VAL A 145 -2.78 -1.95 11.56
C VAL A 145 -3.03 -0.68 10.77
N LYS A 146 -2.81 0.48 11.40
CA LYS A 146 -2.90 1.77 10.73
C LYS A 146 -1.68 1.98 9.82
N SER A 147 -1.90 2.27 8.54
CA SER A 147 -0.79 2.57 7.64
C SER A 147 -0.17 3.95 7.93
N ARG A 148 1.16 4.05 7.90
CA ARG A 148 1.95 5.27 8.13
C ARG A 148 2.90 5.54 6.97
N GLY A 149 3.11 6.81 6.62
CA GLY A 149 3.94 7.20 5.47
C GLY A 149 3.51 8.52 4.84
N ILE A 150 3.79 8.68 3.55
CA ILE A 150 3.50 9.87 2.74
C ILE A 150 2.02 9.83 2.33
N PHE A 151 1.16 10.19 3.28
CA PHE A 151 -0.28 10.36 3.09
C PHE A 151 -0.70 11.82 3.27
N THR A 152 -1.96 12.14 2.96
CA THR A 152 -2.53 13.47 3.18
C THR A 152 -2.29 13.95 4.61
N GLY A 153 -1.62 15.10 4.74
CA GLY A 153 -1.27 15.71 6.04
C GLY A 153 0.11 15.33 6.57
N ALA A 154 0.87 14.47 5.88
CA ALA A 154 2.27 14.22 6.21
C ALA A 154 3.12 15.49 5.97
N LYS A 155 4.10 15.72 6.85
CA LYS A 155 5.17 16.69 6.59
C LYS A 155 6.29 15.98 5.86
N VAL A 156 6.74 16.54 4.75
CA VAL A 156 7.72 15.90 3.86
C VAL A 156 8.89 16.85 3.56
N CYS A 157 10.07 16.27 3.38
CA CYS A 157 11.25 16.92 2.82
C CYS A 157 11.58 16.30 1.45
N ARG A 158 12.52 16.92 0.72
CA ARG A 158 12.95 16.40 -0.58
C ARG A 158 13.57 15.01 -0.41
N GLY A 159 13.07 14.05 -1.19
CA GLY A 159 13.65 12.71 -1.27
C GLY A 159 14.90 12.68 -2.14
N ALA A 160 15.66 11.57 -2.09
CA ALA A 160 16.94 11.46 -2.80
C ALA A 160 16.86 11.49 -4.34
N ASN A 161 15.66 11.32 -4.91
CA ASN A 161 15.42 11.40 -6.37
C ASN A 161 14.86 12.76 -6.79
N TRP A 162 14.99 13.79 -5.95
CA TRP A 162 14.52 15.14 -6.27
C TRP A 162 15.33 15.72 -7.44
N MET A 163 14.65 15.96 -8.56
CA MET A 163 15.24 16.56 -9.77
C MET A 163 14.58 17.89 -10.15
N TRP A 164 13.79 18.48 -9.25
CA TRP A 164 12.88 19.59 -9.55
C TRP A 164 13.37 20.95 -9.03
N ASP A 165 14.68 21.20 -9.11
CA ASP A 165 15.34 22.46 -8.72
C ASP A 165 14.87 23.02 -7.36
N ASN A 166 14.93 24.34 -7.17
CA ASN A 166 14.56 25.02 -5.94
C ASN A 166 13.14 25.58 -5.96
N GLN A 167 12.14 24.71 -6.16
CA GLN A 167 10.73 25.14 -6.10
C GLN A 167 10.24 25.56 -4.69
N PHE A 168 11.04 25.34 -3.62
CA PHE A 168 10.62 25.58 -2.23
C PHE A 168 11.49 26.55 -1.41
N GLY A 169 12.39 27.31 -2.05
CA GLY A 169 13.30 28.20 -1.32
C GLY A 169 14.35 27.46 -0.48
N MET A 170 15.46 28.12 -0.13
CA MET A 170 16.57 27.51 0.59
C MET A 170 16.16 27.03 1.99
N PHE A 171 16.04 25.71 2.16
CA PHE A 171 16.24 25.07 3.45
C PHE A 171 17.37 24.06 3.30
N THR A 172 18.35 24.16 4.19
CA THR A 172 19.52 23.29 4.31
C THR A 172 19.14 21.83 4.26
N LEU A 173 19.95 21.03 3.54
CA LEU A 173 19.86 19.57 3.46
C LEU A 173 19.88 18.98 4.88
N SER A 174 18.70 18.70 5.43
CA SER A 174 18.52 17.78 6.54
C SER A 174 17.94 16.50 5.96
N THR A 175 18.65 15.40 6.16
CA THR A 175 18.36 14.09 5.54
C THR A 175 17.12 13.42 6.15
N THR A 176 16.46 14.00 7.14
CA THR A 176 15.23 13.42 7.71
C THR A 176 14.42 14.49 8.43
N CYS A 177 13.25 14.83 7.89
CA CYS A 177 12.24 15.64 8.58
C CYS A 177 10.85 15.08 8.25
N ILE A 178 10.57 13.86 8.70
CA ILE A 178 9.20 13.34 8.74
C ILE A 178 8.77 13.42 10.19
N SER A 179 7.91 14.39 10.52
CA SER A 179 7.05 14.22 11.68
C SER A 179 5.87 13.38 11.20
N GLU A 180 5.90 12.09 11.54
CA GLU A 180 4.78 11.17 11.34
C GLU A 180 3.50 11.82 11.89
N LYS A 181 2.37 11.66 11.17
CA LYS A 181 1.06 11.93 11.77
C LYS A 181 0.31 10.62 11.90
N GLU A 182 -0.06 10.32 13.14
CA GLU A 182 -1.26 9.55 13.44
C GLU A 182 -2.48 10.41 13.07
N ARG A 183 -3.49 9.82 12.42
CA ARG A 183 -4.72 10.55 12.10
C ARG A 183 -5.72 10.46 13.25
N LEU A 184 -6.06 11.61 13.81
CA LEU A 184 -7.19 11.88 14.69
C LEU A 184 -7.77 13.28 14.38
N ILE A 185 -9.11 13.33 14.29
CA ILE A 185 -10.05 14.46 14.56
C ILE A 185 -10.64 15.27 13.38
N LEU A 186 -11.96 15.50 13.60
CA LEU A 186 -13.05 16.26 12.97
C LEU A 186 -12.78 17.76 12.69
N ASN A 187 -13.21 18.25 11.52
CA ASN A 187 -14.30 19.22 11.30
C ASN A 187 -14.23 19.87 9.89
N HIS A 188 -15.41 20.02 9.28
CA HIS A 188 -15.74 20.65 7.98
C HIS A 188 -15.53 22.19 7.95
N PRO A 189 -15.65 22.94 6.81
CA PRO A 189 -16.35 22.60 5.56
C PRO A 189 -15.74 23.04 4.19
N ILE A 190 -16.36 22.52 3.12
CA ILE A 190 -16.42 22.97 1.70
C ILE A 190 -15.21 22.70 0.76
N ALA A 191 -15.22 21.50 0.16
CA ALA A 191 -15.08 21.25 -1.28
C ALA A 191 -15.58 19.83 -1.57
N HIS A 192 -16.18 19.60 -2.75
CA HIS A 192 -16.87 18.37 -3.17
C HIS A 192 -16.36 17.04 -2.56
N PRO A 193 -17.20 16.30 -1.79
CA PRO A 193 -16.74 15.18 -1.01
C PRO A 193 -16.92 13.85 -1.77
N CYS A 194 -15.84 13.29 -2.30
CA CYS A 194 -15.65 11.86 -2.12
C CYS A 194 -15.11 11.68 -0.69
N ASN A 195 -16.03 11.68 0.29
CA ASN A 195 -15.76 11.36 1.70
C ASN A 195 -15.50 9.84 1.85
N CYS A 196 -14.52 9.33 1.11
CA CYS A 196 -14.02 7.98 1.29
C CYS A 196 -13.09 8.02 2.50
N ALA A 197 -13.46 7.23 3.51
CA ALA A 197 -12.89 7.17 4.85
C ALA A 197 -11.37 7.36 4.84
N THR A 198 -10.94 8.27 5.70
CA THR A 198 -9.64 8.89 5.57
C THR A 198 -8.59 8.26 6.49
N ASP A 199 -8.91 7.13 7.11
CA ASP A 199 -8.01 6.28 7.87
C ASP A 199 -7.86 4.95 7.13
N PHE A 200 -6.68 4.69 6.55
CA PHE A 200 -6.37 3.39 5.95
C PHE A 200 -5.89 2.44 7.05
N TYR A 201 -6.75 1.52 7.44
CA TYR A 201 -6.37 0.37 8.25
C TYR A 201 -6.18 -0.82 7.33
N CYS A 202 -5.01 -1.44 7.42
CA CYS A 202 -4.66 -2.58 6.61
C CYS A 202 -4.85 -3.87 7.40
N GLN A 203 -5.58 -4.84 6.83
CA GLN A 203 -5.61 -6.20 7.37
C GLN A 203 -4.36 -6.93 6.91
N MET A 204 -3.29 -6.84 7.71
CA MET A 204 -1.96 -7.33 7.32
C MET A 204 -1.91 -8.84 7.13
N ARG A 205 -2.82 -9.62 7.74
CA ARG A 205 -2.80 -11.09 7.67
C ARG A 205 -3.10 -11.68 6.28
N TYR A 206 -3.62 -10.88 5.35
CA TYR A 206 -4.10 -11.35 4.04
C TYR A 206 -3.67 -10.46 2.85
N LEU A 207 -2.66 -9.61 3.07
CA LEU A 207 -1.99 -8.92 1.97
C LEU A 207 -0.92 -9.80 1.29
#